data_AF-A0A945FWL0-F1
#
_entry.id   AF-A0A945FWL0-F1
#
_cell.length_a   1.000
_cell.length_b   1.000
_cell.length_c   1.000
_cell.angle_alpha   90.00
_cell.angle_beta   90.00
_cell.angle_gamma   90.00
#
_symmetry.space_group_name_H-M   'P 1'
#
loop_
_entity.id
_entity.type
_entity.pdbx_description
1 polymer ?
#
loop_
_entity_poly.entity_id
_entity_poly.type
_entity_poly.pdbx_seq_one_letter_code
_entity_poly.pdbx_strand_id
1 'polypeptide(L)'
;LALIIDSLIDYTYSHFAFEEALMEEAGYEFLTVHQQTHEAFTRRLNVLHKSFRDGMDVSDELVELLKTWLINHIMSDDQSYVAVVREKFSVTDKMSDGGWFSKAYRRFFGEN
;
A
#
# COMPACT_ATOMS: atom_id res chain seq x y z
N LEU A 1 10.39 5.84 -19.48
CA LEU A 1 10.91 5.67 -18.11
C LEU A 1 10.26 6.66 -17.14
N ALA A 2 10.33 7.98 -17.38
CA ALA A 2 9.70 8.99 -16.52
C ALA A 2 8.22 8.71 -16.19
N LEU A 3 7.37 8.54 -17.22
CA LEU A 3 5.95 8.24 -17.03
C LEU A 3 5.68 6.97 -16.20
N ILE A 4 6.58 5.97 -16.28
CA ILE A 4 6.44 4.72 -15.54
C ILE A 4 6.79 4.94 -14.06
N ILE A 5 7.86 5.69 -13.78
CA ILE A 5 8.29 6.02 -12.42
C ILE A 5 7.23 6.92 -11.74
N ASP A 6 6.71 7.93 -12.45
CA ASP A 6 5.65 8.79 -11.90
C ASP A 6 4.38 7.98 -11.59
N SER A 7 3.94 7.12 -12.52
CA SER A 7 2.76 6.26 -12.31
C SER A 7 2.96 5.26 -11.16
N LEU A 8 4.17 4.73 -11.00
CA LEU A 8 4.51 3.84 -9.91
C LEU A 8 4.41 4.56 -8.56
N ILE A 9 4.96 5.77 -8.47
CA ILE A 9 4.91 6.59 -7.27
C ILE A 9 3.46 6.90 -6.89
N ASP A 10 2.67 7.36 -7.84
CA ASP A 10 1.25 7.65 -7.63
C ASP A 10 0.49 6.40 -7.16
N TYR A 11 0.79 5.24 -7.77
CA TYR A 11 0.20 3.98 -7.35
C TYR A 11 0.55 3.62 -5.90
N THR A 12 1.83 3.72 -5.52
CA THR A 12 2.30 3.49 -4.15
C THR A 12 1.55 4.35 -3.14
N TYR A 13 1.45 5.67 -3.38
CA TYR A 13 0.72 6.56 -2.48
C TYR A 13 -0.76 6.19 -2.37
N SER A 14 -1.40 5.88 -3.49
CA SER A 14 -2.82 5.52 -3.51
C SER A 14 -3.09 4.20 -2.78
N HIS A 15 -2.14 3.26 -2.84
CA HIS A 15 -2.21 1.99 -2.15
C HIS A 15 -2.10 2.18 -0.63
N PHE A 16 -1.11 2.95 -0.16
CA PHE A 16 -0.94 3.23 1.28
C PHE A 16 -2.13 3.93 1.89
N ALA A 17 -2.61 4.99 1.23
CA ALA A 17 -3.79 5.72 1.70
C ALA A 17 -5.02 4.81 1.80
N PHE A 18 -5.17 3.86 0.88
CA PHE A 18 -6.26 2.90 0.90
C PHE A 18 -6.15 1.95 2.09
N GLU A 19 -4.98 1.35 2.31
CA GLU A 19 -4.77 0.40 3.41
C GLU A 19 -4.88 1.05 4.78
N GLU A 20 -4.30 2.23 4.95
CA GLU A 20 -4.41 3.02 6.17
C GLU A 20 -5.87 3.36 6.49
N ALA A 21 -6.66 3.75 5.49
CA ALA A 21 -8.09 3.99 5.67
C ALA A 21 -8.85 2.73 6.09
N LEU A 22 -8.49 1.56 5.55
CA LEU A 22 -9.08 0.28 5.97
C LEU A 22 -8.71 -0.07 7.41
N MET A 23 -7.44 0.11 7.78
CA MET A 23 -6.94 -0.13 9.12
C MET A 23 -7.58 0.81 10.15
N GLU A 24 -7.74 2.08 9.81
CA GLU A 24 -8.40 3.09 10.65
C GLU A 24 -9.87 2.72 10.90
N GLU A 25 -10.64 2.44 9.85
CA GLU A 25 -12.05 2.05 9.96
C GLU A 25 -12.23 0.73 10.74
N ALA A 26 -11.29 -0.20 10.58
CA ALA A 26 -11.29 -1.46 11.30
C ALA A 26 -10.82 -1.34 12.76
N GLY A 27 -10.23 -0.21 13.15
CA GLY A 27 -9.67 -0.01 14.48
C GLY A 27 -8.42 -0.86 14.74
N TYR A 28 -7.57 -1.05 13.73
CA TYR A 28 -6.35 -1.84 13.84
C TYR A 28 -5.34 -1.19 14.79
N GLU A 29 -4.95 -1.92 15.83
CA GLU A 29 -4.15 -1.38 16.94
C GLU A 29 -2.73 -0.92 16.53
N PHE A 30 -2.18 -1.50 15.46
CA PHE A 30 -0.83 -1.20 14.97
C PHE A 30 -0.80 -0.25 13.77
N LEU A 31 -1.91 0.45 13.47
CA LEU A 31 -1.98 1.42 12.36
C LEU A 31 -0.81 2.41 12.35
N THR A 32 -0.48 3.00 13.50
CA THR A 32 0.61 3.99 13.60
C THR A 32 1.97 3.40 13.23
N VAL A 33 2.23 2.13 13.59
CA VAL A 33 3.47 1.45 13.22
C VAL A 33 3.50 1.19 11.71
N HIS A 34 2.36 0.77 11.15
CA HIS A 34 2.23 0.53 9.72
C HIS A 34 2.44 1.81 8.89
N GLN A 35 1.86 2.94 9.32
CA GLN A 35 2.08 4.27 8.74
C GLN A 35 3.56 4.67 8.74
N GLN A 36 4.29 4.39 9.82
CA GLN A 36 5.73 4.68 9.86
C GLN A 36 6.52 3.86 8.84
N THR A 37 6.12 2.61 8.58
CA THR A 37 6.70 1.79 7.50
C THR A 37 6.43 2.41 6.13
N HIS A 38 5.19 2.81 5.85
CA HIS A 38 4.82 3.52 4.61
C HIS A 38 5.61 4.81 4.41
N GLU A 39 5.71 5.64 5.45
CA GLU A 39 6.46 6.88 5.38
C GLU A 39 7.95 6.64 5.13
N ALA A 40 8.54 5.63 5.77
CA ALA A 40 9.95 5.29 5.58
C ALA A 40 10.25 4.85 4.15
N PHE A 41 9.37 4.07 3.54
CA PHE A 41 9.48 3.70 2.14
C PHE A 41 9.34 4.91 1.22
N THR A 42 8.28 5.71 1.44
CA THR A 42 7.97 6.90 0.66
C THR A 42 9.13 7.90 0.65
N ARG A 43 9.80 8.11 1.80
CA ARG A 43 10.98 8.97 1.88
C ARG A 43 12.10 8.51 0.95
N ARG A 44 12.38 7.20 0.88
CA ARG A 44 13.40 6.64 -0.02
C ARG A 44 13.00 6.77 -1.49
N LEU A 45 11.72 6.49 -1.78
CA LEU A 45 11.18 6.61 -3.13
C LEU A 45 11.26 8.05 -3.66
N ASN A 46 10.95 9.05 -2.83
CA ASN A 46 11.06 10.46 -3.19
C ASN A 46 12.50 10.90 -3.46
N VAL A 47 13.49 10.34 -2.76
CA VAL A 47 14.91 10.60 -3.03
C VAL A 47 15.28 10.09 -4.42
N LEU A 48 14.90 8.85 -4.77
CA LEU A 48 15.14 8.29 -6.10
C LEU A 48 14.40 9.07 -7.19
N HIS A 49 13.16 9.49 -6.93
CA HIS A 49 12.39 10.32 -7.86
C HIS A 49 13.08 11.65 -8.15
N LYS A 50 13.58 12.32 -7.10
CA LYS A 50 14.35 13.55 -7.26
C LYS A 50 15.61 13.31 -8.09
N SER A 51 16.40 12.30 -7.75
CA SER A 51 17.62 11.93 -8.50
C SER A 51 17.34 11.67 -9.97
N PHE A 52 16.24 10.97 -10.27
CA PHE A 52 15.78 10.75 -11.64
C PHE A 52 15.43 12.06 -12.36
N ARG A 53 14.70 12.97 -11.70
CA ARG A 53 14.35 14.28 -12.27
C ARG A 53 15.57 15.18 -12.51
N ASP A 54 16.63 14.98 -11.73
CA ASP A 54 17.92 15.66 -11.89
C ASP A 54 18.78 15.01 -13.01
N GLY A 55 18.28 13.96 -13.68
CA GLY A 55 18.92 13.30 -14.83
C GLY A 55 19.81 12.11 -14.49
N MET A 56 19.77 11.63 -13.24
CA MET A 56 20.53 10.44 -12.83
C MET A 56 19.80 9.15 -13.24
N ASP A 57 20.55 8.12 -13.62
CA ASP A 57 20.00 6.78 -13.78
C ASP A 57 19.83 6.13 -12.40
N VAL A 58 18.58 5.82 -12.07
CA VAL A 58 18.18 5.22 -10.78
C VAL A 58 17.55 3.84 -10.96
N SER A 59 17.63 3.25 -12.17
CA SER A 59 16.84 2.09 -12.54
C SER A 59 17.09 0.88 -11.63
N ASP A 60 18.36 0.56 -11.36
CA ASP A 60 18.74 -0.56 -10.51
C ASP A 60 18.38 -0.32 -9.03
N GLU A 61 18.64 0.88 -8.51
CA GLU A 61 18.29 1.26 -7.14
C GLU A 61 16.77 1.23 -6.91
N LEU A 62 16.00 1.69 -7.89
CA LEU A 62 14.54 1.64 -7.85
C LEU A 62 14.04 0.19 -7.85
N VAL A 63 14.56 -0.65 -8.74
CA VAL A 63 14.18 -2.08 -8.78
C VAL A 63 14.50 -2.77 -7.46
N GLU A 64 15.67 -2.49 -6.86
CA GLU A 64 16.06 -3.11 -5.60
C GLU A 64 15.23 -2.61 -4.42
N LEU A 65 14.95 -1.30 -4.37
CA LEU A 65 14.05 -0.70 -3.37
C LEU A 65 12.66 -1.34 -3.45
N LEU A 66 12.11 -1.45 -4.66
CA LEU A 66 10.79 -2.05 -4.89
C LEU A 66 10.78 -3.53 -4.50
N LYS A 67 11.76 -4.33 -4.93
CA LYS A 67 11.83 -5.76 -4.60
C LYS A 67 11.90 -5.99 -3.10
N THR A 68 12.82 -5.30 -2.42
CA THR A 68 13.00 -5.42 -0.96
C THR A 68 11.72 -5.02 -0.24
N TRP A 69 11.05 -3.98 -0.72
CA TRP A 69 9.82 -3.51 -0.10
C TRP A 69 8.62 -4.42 -0.38
N LEU A 70 8.37 -4.79 -1.64
CA LEU A 70 7.24 -5.66 -2.00
C LEU A 70 7.30 -7.00 -1.27
N ILE A 71 8.50 -7.59 -1.17
CA ILE A 71 8.67 -8.89 -0.52
C ILE A 71 8.44 -8.77 0.99
N ASN A 72 8.99 -7.75 1.65
CA ASN A 72 8.92 -7.68 3.10
C ASN A 72 7.60 -7.08 3.61
N HIS A 73 7.05 -6.10 2.90
CA HIS A 73 5.87 -5.37 3.35
C HIS A 73 4.57 -6.13 3.01
N ILE A 74 4.36 -6.50 1.74
CA ILE A 74 3.12 -7.17 1.32
C ILE A 74 3.00 -8.57 1.92
N MET A 75 4.10 -9.31 2.03
CA MET A 75 4.04 -10.68 2.53
C MET A 75 3.94 -10.78 4.05
N SER A 76 4.42 -9.77 4.80
CA SER A 76 4.50 -9.83 6.27
C SER A 76 3.59 -8.82 6.95
N ASP A 77 3.69 -7.54 6.60
CA ASP A 77 2.99 -6.47 7.31
C ASP A 77 1.51 -6.43 6.91
N ASP A 78 1.19 -6.54 5.62
CA ASP A 78 -0.19 -6.35 5.14
C ASP A 78 -1.12 -7.47 5.59
N GLN A 79 -0.60 -8.69 5.74
CA GLN A 79 -1.37 -9.83 6.26
C GLN A 79 -1.85 -9.60 7.71
N SER A 80 -1.14 -8.75 8.46
CA SER A 80 -1.37 -8.57 9.90
C SER A 80 -2.69 -7.84 10.19
N TYR A 81 -3.17 -7.00 9.26
CA TYR A 81 -4.45 -6.29 9.43
C TYR A 81 -5.64 -7.01 8.76
N VAL A 82 -5.39 -7.98 7.85
CA VAL A 82 -6.43 -8.63 7.03
C VAL A 82 -7.53 -9.25 7.89
N ALA A 83 -7.16 -9.93 8.99
CA ALA A 83 -8.15 -10.58 9.87
C ALA A 83 -9.10 -9.57 10.52
N VAL A 84 -8.55 -8.48 11.06
CA VAL A 84 -9.31 -7.43 11.76
C VAL A 84 -10.21 -6.67 10.79
N VAL A 85 -9.68 -6.32 9.62
CA VAL A 85 -10.45 -5.70 8.54
C VAL A 85 -11.58 -6.64 8.08
N ARG A 86 -11.29 -7.91 7.79
CA ARG A 86 -12.33 -8.88 7.41
C ARG A 86 -13.41 -9.03 8.47
N GLU A 87 -13.06 -9.11 9.76
CA GLU A 87 -14.03 -9.21 10.85
C GLU A 87 -14.98 -7.99 10.86
N LYS A 88 -14.42 -6.78 10.84
CA LYS A 88 -15.19 -5.53 10.83
C LYS A 88 -16.14 -5.47 9.64
N PHE A 89 -15.63 -5.71 8.43
CA PHE A 89 -16.41 -5.54 7.22
C PHE A 89 -17.32 -6.72 6.90
N SER A 90 -17.05 -7.95 7.37
CA SER A 90 -17.99 -9.09 7.23
C SER A 90 -19.27 -8.91 8.05
N VAL A 91 -19.19 -8.17 9.17
CA VAL A 91 -20.35 -7.77 9.97
C VAL A 91 -21.12 -6.64 9.28
N THR A 92 -20.40 -5.72 8.65
CA THR A 92 -20.97 -4.52 8.01
C THR A 92 -21.61 -4.83 6.66
N ASP A 93 -21.09 -5.80 5.89
CA ASP A 93 -21.64 -6.23 4.58
C ASP A 93 -23.01 -6.91 4.72
N LYS A 94 -23.37 -7.43 5.90
CA LYS A 94 -24.74 -7.90 6.18
C LYS A 94 -25.75 -6.76 6.34
N MET A 95 -25.27 -5.52 6.48
CA MET A 95 -26.10 -4.33 6.75
C MET A 95 -26.08 -3.28 5.62
N SER A 96 -25.12 -3.31 4.69
CA SER A 96 -25.05 -2.37 3.56
C SER A 96 -25.17 -3.07 2.20
N ASP A 97 -26.21 -2.75 1.44
CA ASP A 97 -26.35 -3.16 0.03
C ASP A 97 -25.14 -2.70 -0.79
N GLY A 98 -24.27 -3.63 -1.17
CA GLY A 98 -23.25 -3.44 -2.23
C GLY A 98 -22.09 -2.50 -1.89
N GLY A 99 -21.61 -2.51 -0.65
CA GLY A 99 -20.63 -1.55 -0.15
C GLY A 99 -19.24 -1.66 -0.80
N TRP A 100 -18.64 -0.52 -1.13
CA TRP A 100 -17.38 -0.39 -1.86
C TRP A 100 -16.22 -1.28 -1.39
N PHE A 101 -16.22 -1.69 -0.12
CA PHE A 101 -15.24 -2.59 0.51
C PHE A 101 -15.12 -3.93 -0.20
N SER A 102 -16.23 -4.61 -0.53
CA SER A 102 -16.21 -5.90 -1.24
C SER A 102 -15.57 -5.79 -2.63
N LYS A 103 -15.73 -4.63 -3.29
CA LYS A 103 -15.14 -4.33 -4.60
C LYS A 103 -13.66 -3.99 -4.49
N ALA A 104 -13.28 -3.20 -3.48
CA ALA A 104 -11.90 -2.82 -3.23
C ALA A 104 -11.06 -4.00 -2.72
N TYR A 105 -11.60 -4.79 -1.79
CA TYR A 105 -10.98 -6.01 -1.29
C TYR A 105 -10.70 -7.02 -2.41
N ARG A 106 -11.66 -7.29 -3.31
CA ARG A 106 -11.45 -8.17 -4.48
C ARG A 106 -10.36 -7.66 -5.42
N ARG A 107 -10.23 -6.34 -5.57
CA ARG A 107 -9.23 -5.72 -6.45
C ARG A 107 -7.80 -5.87 -5.93
N PHE A 108 -7.61 -5.93 -4.61
CA PHE A 108 -6.28 -5.97 -3.98
C PHE A 108 -5.90 -7.36 -3.42
N PHE A 109 -6.86 -8.10 -2.87
CA PHE A 109 -6.63 -9.39 -2.19
C PHE A 109 -7.34 -10.58 -2.85
N GLY A 110 -8.10 -10.34 -3.91
CA GLY A 110 -8.68 -11.42 -4.71
C GLY A 110 -7.68 -11.87 -5.76
N GLU A 111 -6.88 -12.90 -5.46
CA GLU A 111 -6.16 -13.65 -6.50
C GLU A 111 -7.10 -14.60 -7.26
N ASN A 112 -6.67 -14.99 -8.47
CA ASN A 112 -7.29 -15.97 -9.37
C ASN A 112 -7.69 -17.29 -8.69
#